data_AF-L2GSR3-F1
#
_entry.id   AF-L2GSR3-F1
#
_cell.length_a   1.000
_cell.length_b   1.000
_cell.length_c   1.000
_cell.angle_alpha   90.00
_cell.angle_beta   90.00
_cell.angle_gamma   90.00
#
_symmetry.space_group_name_H-M   'P 1'
#
loop_
_entity.id
_entity.type
_entity.pdbx_description
1 polymer ?
#
loop_
_entity_poly.entity_id
_entity_poly.type
_entity_poly.pdbx_seq_one_letter_code
_entity_poly.pdbx_strand_id
1 'polypeptide(L)'
;MHKYSIPIEDPANTVHTNAKSLRVKFKNAREVSAQLKKLTLTRAASFLKNVINRKDCIKVTRYAKKCGRTAQAKKYEKGSSRADSRGKWPVKPCQAFIGLISNLVTEAEKKGIEPDDLVIVHCQVNKAPQIYGRIQRAYGRVNPYNTKPCHVEIVAMRKPLVVADAD
;
A
#
# COMPACT_ATOMS: atom_id res chain seq x y z
N MET A 1 -7.26 -20.47 -8.64
CA MET A 1 -7.54 -19.29 -7.80
C MET A 1 -6.30 -18.94 -6.97
N HIS A 2 -5.93 -17.66 -6.82
CA HIS A 2 -4.75 -17.29 -6.02
C HIS A 2 -5.10 -17.38 -4.53
N LYS A 3 -4.31 -18.14 -3.75
CA LYS A 3 -4.47 -18.22 -2.29
C LYS A 3 -3.85 -16.98 -1.64
N TYR A 4 -4.67 -16.22 -0.91
CA TYR A 4 -4.21 -15.07 -0.12
C TYR A 4 -3.44 -15.55 1.12
N SER A 5 -2.55 -14.70 1.65
CA SER A 5 -1.79 -15.04 2.87
C SER A 5 -2.63 -15.02 4.15
N ILE A 6 -3.78 -14.34 4.14
CA ILE A 6 -4.76 -14.34 5.21
C ILE A 6 -5.94 -15.25 4.83
N PRO A 7 -6.44 -16.10 5.74
CA PRO A 7 -7.69 -16.81 5.50
C PRO A 7 -8.85 -15.81 5.44
N ILE A 8 -9.80 -16.05 4.54
CA ILE A 8 -11.05 -15.29 4.46
C ILE A 8 -12.10 -16.13 5.18
N GLU A 9 -12.42 -15.74 6.41
CA GLU A 9 -13.40 -16.44 7.25
C GLU A 9 -14.84 -16.13 6.82
N ASP A 10 -15.12 -14.85 6.55
CA ASP A 10 -16.44 -14.39 6.08
C ASP A 10 -16.35 -13.84 4.65
N PRO A 11 -16.65 -14.65 3.63
CA PRO A 11 -16.61 -14.22 2.24
C PRO A 11 -17.75 -13.26 1.86
N ALA A 12 -18.85 -13.23 2.63
CA ALA A 12 -19.97 -12.34 2.35
C ALA A 12 -19.59 -10.89 2.68
N ASN A 13 -18.98 -10.67 3.85
CA ASN A 13 -18.59 -9.33 4.32
C ASN A 13 -17.16 -8.90 3.93
N THR A 14 -16.48 -9.68 3.09
CA THR A 14 -15.08 -9.42 2.70
C THR A 14 -14.95 -9.22 1.19
N VAL A 15 -14.26 -8.16 0.77
CA VAL A 15 -13.83 -7.94 -0.62
C VAL A 15 -12.31 -8.03 -0.74
N HIS A 16 -11.82 -8.50 -1.88
CA HIS A 16 -10.39 -8.69 -2.09
C HIS A 16 -9.98 -8.41 -3.53
N THR A 17 -8.75 -7.95 -3.72
CA THR A 17 -8.13 -7.75 -5.02
C THR A 17 -6.67 -8.16 -4.99
N ASN A 18 -6.15 -8.53 -6.16
CA ASN A 18 -4.73 -8.78 -6.33
C ASN A 18 -4.20 -8.16 -7.63
N ALA A 19 -2.90 -7.90 -7.66
CA ALA A 19 -2.16 -7.58 -8.87
C ALA A 19 -0.85 -8.36 -8.90
N LYS A 20 -0.59 -9.03 -10.02
CA LYS A 20 0.64 -9.79 -10.21
C LYS A 20 1.63 -9.01 -11.07
N SER A 21 2.92 -9.15 -10.75
CA SER A 21 4.03 -8.61 -11.56
C SER A 21 3.90 -7.11 -11.87
N LEU A 22 3.36 -6.35 -10.91
CA LEU A 22 3.13 -4.93 -11.03
C LEU A 22 4.47 -4.20 -11.18
N ARG A 23 4.61 -3.38 -12.23
CA ARG A 23 5.86 -2.68 -12.60
C ARG A 23 6.13 -1.45 -11.73
N VAL A 24 6.15 -1.66 -10.41
CA VAL A 24 6.48 -0.66 -9.39
C VAL A 24 7.58 -1.14 -8.48
N LYS A 25 8.34 -0.19 -7.92
CA LYS A 25 9.46 -0.49 -7.04
C LYS A 25 8.94 -1.11 -5.74
N PHE A 26 9.19 -2.41 -5.55
CA PHE A 26 8.79 -3.19 -4.38
C PHE A 26 8.98 -2.45 -3.05
N LYS A 27 10.16 -1.86 -2.82
CA LYS A 27 10.48 -1.16 -1.57
C LYS A 27 9.54 0.01 -1.28
N ASN A 28 9.15 0.76 -2.31
CA ASN A 28 8.22 1.88 -2.13
C ASN A 28 6.79 1.37 -1.94
N ALA A 29 6.38 0.38 -2.74
CA ALA A 29 5.06 -0.23 -2.62
C ALA A 29 4.81 -0.83 -1.23
N ARG A 30 5.82 -1.45 -0.61
CA ARG A 30 5.74 -1.97 0.76
C ARG A 30 5.48 -0.89 1.82
N GLU A 31 6.08 0.29 1.67
CA GLU A 31 5.85 1.39 2.63
C GLU A 31 4.46 1.98 2.45
N VAL A 32 3.99 2.06 1.19
CA VAL A 32 2.61 2.46 0.87
C VAL A 32 1.61 1.49 1.49
N SER A 33 1.77 0.19 1.26
CA SER A 33 0.84 -0.84 1.76
C SER A 33 0.75 -0.84 3.28
N ALA A 34 1.86 -0.59 3.98
CA ALA A 34 1.89 -0.54 5.44
C ALA A 34 1.02 0.58 6.02
N GLN A 35 0.90 1.71 5.32
CA GLN A 35 0.08 2.85 5.76
C GLN A 35 -1.39 2.76 5.35
N LEU A 36 -1.73 1.91 4.37
CA LEU A 36 -3.12 1.71 3.96
C LEU A 36 -3.90 0.80 4.92
N LYS A 37 -3.21 -0.01 5.72
CA LYS A 37 -3.85 -0.86 6.73
C LYS A 37 -4.65 -0.02 7.72
N LYS A 38 -5.84 -0.52 8.09
CA LYS A 38 -6.79 0.10 9.04
C LYS A 38 -7.44 1.40 8.54
N LEU A 39 -7.29 1.75 7.27
CA LEU A 39 -8.05 2.84 6.65
C LEU A 39 -9.31 2.30 5.99
N THR A 40 -10.38 3.11 5.97
CA THR A 40 -11.52 2.86 5.09
C THR A 40 -11.11 3.04 3.63
N LEU A 41 -11.82 2.41 2.68
CA LEU A 41 -11.48 2.50 1.25
C LEU A 41 -11.46 3.96 0.76
N THR A 42 -12.45 4.75 1.15
CA THR A 42 -12.57 6.17 0.78
C THR A 42 -11.43 7.01 1.35
N ARG A 43 -11.09 6.81 2.63
CA ARG A 43 -9.97 7.50 3.27
C ARG A 43 -8.63 7.10 2.66
N ALA A 44 -8.45 5.82 2.32
CA ALA A 44 -7.27 5.31 1.64
C ALA A 44 -7.09 5.97 0.25
N ALA A 45 -8.15 6.06 -0.55
CA ALA A 45 -8.12 6.71 -1.86
C ALA A 45 -7.77 8.21 -1.75
N SER A 46 -8.42 8.92 -0.83
CA SER A 46 -8.15 10.34 -0.57
C SER A 46 -6.71 10.58 -0.10
N PHE A 47 -6.22 9.74 0.83
CA PHE A 47 -4.84 9.81 1.31
C PHE A 47 -3.82 9.63 0.17
N LEU A 48 -4.01 8.64 -0.71
CA LEU A 48 -3.09 8.42 -1.83
C LEU A 48 -3.10 9.60 -2.83
N LYS A 49 -4.26 10.21 -3.09
CA LYS A 49 -4.35 11.44 -3.89
C LYS A 49 -3.60 12.60 -3.23
N ASN A 50 -3.70 12.76 -1.91
CA ASN A 50 -2.96 13.77 -1.16
C ASN A 50 -1.43 13.54 -1.22
N VAL A 51 -0.99 12.28 -1.23
CA VAL A 51 0.44 11.94 -1.40
C VAL A 51 0.94 12.30 -2.81
N ILE A 52 0.14 12.04 -3.85
CA ILE A 52 0.48 12.45 -5.23
C ILE A 52 0.63 13.97 -5.31
N ASN A 53 -0.28 14.71 -4.66
CA ASN A 53 -0.27 16.17 -4.58
C ASN A 53 0.73 16.73 -3.55
N ARG A 54 1.53 15.87 -2.91
CA ARG A 54 2.50 16.21 -1.86
C ARG A 54 1.93 16.97 -0.67
N LYS A 55 0.61 16.92 -0.44
CA LYS A 55 -0.03 17.46 0.76
C LYS A 55 0.22 16.57 1.97
N ASP A 56 0.33 15.27 1.73
CA ASP A 56 0.67 14.25 2.72
C ASP A 56 1.87 13.41 2.27
N CYS A 57 2.52 12.72 3.20
CA CYS A 57 3.66 11.85 2.89
C CYS A 57 3.47 10.41 3.35
N ILE A 58 4.24 9.53 2.71
CA ILE A 58 4.40 8.15 3.14
C ILE A 58 5.59 8.01 4.08
N LYS A 59 5.35 7.59 5.32
CA LYS A 59 6.39 7.34 6.31
C LYS A 59 7.20 6.14 5.86
N VAL A 60 8.51 6.30 5.80
CA VAL A 60 9.44 5.23 5.40
C VAL A 60 10.06 4.63 6.65
N THR A 61 9.77 3.36 6.90
CA THR A 61 10.17 2.66 8.12
C THR A 61 11.29 1.66 7.85
N ARG A 62 11.05 0.65 7.00
CA ARG A 62 12.01 -0.45 6.77
C ARG A 62 13.07 -0.07 5.75
N TYR A 63 12.64 0.48 4.60
CA TYR A 63 13.56 0.83 3.50
C TYR A 63 14.00 2.29 3.54
N ALA A 64 14.45 2.74 4.71
CA ALA A 64 14.59 4.17 5.02
C ALA A 64 16.04 4.69 5.02
N LYS A 65 17.05 3.84 4.76
CA LYS A 65 18.46 4.25 4.69
C LYS A 65 18.64 5.37 3.65
N LYS A 66 19.28 6.47 4.07
CA LYS A 66 19.47 7.69 3.26
C LYS A 66 18.16 8.30 2.73
N CYS A 67 17.04 8.11 3.44
CA CYS A 67 15.81 8.86 3.20
C CYS A 67 15.88 10.22 3.89
N GLY A 68 15.52 11.28 3.17
CA GLY A 68 15.36 12.61 3.75
C GLY A 68 14.23 12.66 4.79
N ARG A 69 14.33 13.62 5.70
CA ARG A 69 13.29 13.93 6.68
C ARG A 69 12.26 14.90 6.08
N THR A 70 11.02 14.86 6.56
CA THR A 70 9.95 15.78 6.16
C THR A 70 9.05 16.07 7.36
N ALA A 71 8.58 17.32 7.47
CA ALA A 71 7.66 17.74 8.53
C ALA A 71 6.33 16.96 8.50
N GLN A 72 5.89 16.55 7.31
CA GLN A 72 4.66 15.76 7.13
C GLN A 72 4.71 14.39 7.82
N ALA A 73 5.90 13.85 8.08
CA ALA A 73 6.06 12.56 8.72
C ALA A 73 5.86 12.62 10.25
N LYS A 74 5.88 13.82 10.84
CA LYS A 74 5.74 14.04 12.29
C LYS A 74 4.41 13.52 12.83
N LYS A 75 3.33 13.61 12.05
CA LYS A 75 1.99 13.11 12.44
C LYS A 75 1.93 11.60 12.70
N TYR A 76 2.96 10.85 12.28
CA TYR A 76 3.07 9.41 12.48
C TYR A 76 4.07 9.06 13.59
N GLU A 77 4.62 10.04 14.30
CA GLU A 77 5.51 9.82 15.43
C GLU A 77 4.69 9.50 16.69
N LYS A 78 5.15 8.54 17.49
CA LYS A 78 4.57 8.20 18.79
C LYS A 78 5.60 8.64 19.85
N GLY A 79 5.46 9.84 20.41
CA GLY A 79 6.31 10.37 21.50
C GLY A 79 7.39 11.40 21.07
N SER A 80 8.11 11.96 22.06
CA SER A 80 8.95 13.17 21.92
C SER A 80 10.45 12.97 21.63
N SER A 81 10.91 11.74 21.33
CA SER A 81 12.34 11.49 21.14
C SER A 81 12.77 11.51 19.66
N ARG A 82 12.98 12.71 19.08
CA ARG A 82 13.62 12.92 17.75
C ARG A 82 13.29 11.81 16.72
N ALA A 83 12.02 11.43 16.67
CA ALA A 83 11.61 10.21 16.00
C ALA A 83 11.88 10.33 14.50
N ASP A 84 12.09 9.19 13.85
CA ASP A 84 12.56 9.11 12.48
C ASP A 84 11.52 9.70 11.50
N SER A 85 11.56 11.03 11.31
CA SER A 85 10.69 11.87 10.47
C SER A 85 10.93 11.66 8.97
N ARG A 86 11.33 10.45 8.58
CA ARG A 86 11.63 10.10 7.19
C ARG A 86 10.34 9.80 6.44
N GLY A 87 10.12 10.56 5.37
CA GLY A 87 8.94 10.41 4.52
C GLY A 87 9.27 10.63 3.05
N LYS A 88 8.44 10.07 2.17
CA LYS A 88 8.55 10.21 0.70
C LYS A 88 7.18 10.34 0.06
N TRP A 89 7.18 10.75 -1.20
CA TRP A 89 5.99 10.83 -2.06
C TRP A 89 6.14 9.91 -3.27
N PRO A 90 6.00 8.58 -3.11
CA PRO A 90 6.21 7.65 -4.20
C PRO A 90 4.97 7.63 -5.13
N VAL A 91 4.96 8.50 -6.14
CA VAL A 91 3.82 8.73 -7.05
C VAL A 91 3.36 7.45 -7.77
N LYS A 92 4.28 6.74 -8.45
CA LYS A 92 3.95 5.55 -9.24
C LYS A 92 3.23 4.45 -8.45
N PRO A 93 3.69 4.02 -7.25
CA PRO A 93 2.93 3.07 -6.46
C PRO A 93 1.62 3.65 -5.94
N CYS A 94 1.55 4.92 -5.56
CA CYS A 94 0.27 5.50 -5.13
C CYS A 94 -0.80 5.41 -6.24
N GLN A 95 -0.44 5.75 -7.49
CA GLN A 95 -1.33 5.59 -8.65
C GLN A 95 -1.78 4.13 -8.83
N ALA A 96 -0.85 3.17 -8.71
CA ALA A 96 -1.19 1.77 -8.85
C ALA A 96 -2.11 1.26 -7.71
N PHE A 97 -1.91 1.73 -6.48
CA PHE A 97 -2.79 1.41 -5.35
C PHE A 97 -4.17 2.05 -5.47
N ILE A 98 -4.29 3.25 -6.06
CA ILE A 98 -5.60 3.85 -6.37
C ILE A 98 -6.39 2.95 -7.32
N GLY A 99 -5.75 2.42 -8.36
CA GLY A 99 -6.39 1.46 -9.28
C GLY A 99 -6.80 0.14 -8.60
N LEU A 100 -6.04 -0.33 -7.61
CA LEU A 100 -6.42 -1.50 -6.82
C LEU A 100 -7.60 -1.23 -5.89
N ILE A 101 -7.66 -0.02 -5.31
CA ILE A 101 -8.78 0.40 -4.46
C ILE A 101 -10.05 0.60 -5.29
N SER A 102 -9.97 1.17 -6.51
CA SER A 102 -11.14 1.27 -7.39
C SER A 102 -11.69 -0.11 -7.73
N ASN A 103 -10.83 -1.10 -7.94
CA ASN A 103 -11.28 -2.48 -8.14
C ASN A 103 -11.99 -3.03 -6.90
N LEU A 104 -11.51 -2.73 -5.68
CA LEU A 104 -12.20 -3.12 -4.44
C LEU A 104 -13.58 -2.48 -4.31
N VAL A 105 -13.72 -1.22 -4.74
CA VAL A 105 -15.01 -0.51 -4.75
C VAL A 105 -15.97 -1.22 -5.71
N THR A 106 -15.53 -1.55 -6.93
CA THR A 106 -16.36 -2.30 -7.88
C THR A 106 -16.74 -3.70 -7.36
N GLU A 107 -15.85 -4.38 -6.63
CA GLU A 107 -16.19 -5.66 -5.98
C GLU A 107 -17.15 -5.48 -4.79
N ALA A 108 -17.11 -4.36 -4.08
CA ALA A 108 -18.03 -4.03 -3.01
C ALA A 108 -19.44 -3.73 -3.55
N GLU A 109 -19.53 -2.95 -4.64
CA GLU A 109 -20.78 -2.66 -5.35
C GLU A 109 -21.47 -3.94 -5.82
N LYS A 110 -20.71 -4.90 -6.38
CA LYS A 110 -21.24 -6.21 -6.76
C LYS A 110 -21.83 -7.00 -5.60
N LYS A 111 -21.33 -6.78 -4.37
CA LYS A 111 -21.82 -7.41 -3.15
C LYS A 111 -22.88 -6.59 -2.42
N GLY A 112 -23.20 -5.39 -2.91
CA GLY A 112 -24.14 -4.46 -2.26
C GLY A 112 -23.62 -3.91 -0.92
N ILE A 113 -22.29 -3.80 -0.75
CA ILE A 113 -21.67 -3.25 0.46
C ILE A 113 -21.19 -1.83 0.16
N GLU A 114 -21.53 -0.88 1.04
CA GLU A 114 -21.06 0.49 0.94
C GLU A 114 -19.53 0.59 1.12
N PRO A 115 -18.80 1.29 0.23
CA PRO A 115 -17.34 1.43 0.33
C PRO A 115 -16.84 2.08 1.63
N ASP A 116 -17.66 2.92 2.26
CA ASP A 116 -17.33 3.60 3.52
C ASP A 116 -17.36 2.65 4.74
N ASP A 117 -18.15 1.57 4.66
CA ASP A 117 -18.22 0.53 5.69
C ASP A 117 -17.01 -0.41 5.65
N LEU A 118 -16.24 -0.40 4.55
CA LEU A 118 -15.14 -1.31 4.31
C LEU A 118 -13.81 -0.75 4.81
N VAL A 119 -13.15 -1.53 5.67
CA VAL A 119 -11.82 -1.23 6.22
C VAL A 119 -10.78 -2.19 5.63
N ILE A 120 -9.64 -1.66 5.21
CA ILE A 120 -8.52 -2.46 4.73
C ILE A 120 -7.89 -3.21 5.91
N VAL A 121 -8.18 -4.50 6.02
CA VAL A 121 -7.63 -5.39 7.06
C VAL A 121 -6.27 -5.93 6.64
N HIS A 122 -6.16 -6.37 5.38
CA HIS A 122 -4.93 -6.94 4.83
C HIS A 122 -4.44 -6.12 3.64
N CYS A 123 -3.15 -5.85 3.63
CA CYS A 123 -2.47 -5.22 2.50
C CYS A 123 -1.02 -5.69 2.51
N GLN A 124 -0.69 -6.56 1.56
CA GLN A 124 0.62 -7.18 1.47
C GLN A 124 1.22 -6.99 0.09
N VAL A 125 2.54 -6.80 0.09
CA VAL A 125 3.35 -6.62 -1.11
C VAL A 125 4.49 -7.62 -1.06
N ASN A 126 4.59 -8.47 -2.07
CA ASN A 126 5.62 -9.49 -2.23
C ASN A 126 6.54 -9.14 -3.41
N LYS A 127 7.78 -9.64 -3.37
CA LYS A 127 8.70 -9.48 -4.51
C LYS A 127 8.19 -10.35 -5.67
N ALA A 128 8.23 -9.80 -6.87
CA ALA A 128 7.97 -10.54 -8.11
C ALA A 128 9.30 -10.90 -8.80
N PRO A 129 9.30 -11.82 -9.78
CA PRO A 129 10.47 -12.13 -10.59
C PRO A 129 11.13 -10.87 -11.15
N GLN A 130 12.46 -10.80 -11.07
CA GLN A 130 13.19 -9.63 -11.55
C GLN A 130 13.19 -9.61 -13.07
N ILE A 131 13.05 -8.40 -13.64
CA ILE A 131 13.24 -8.20 -15.08
C ILE A 131 14.69 -7.78 -15.27
N TYR A 132 15.46 -8.61 -15.98
CA TYR A 132 16.88 -8.40 -16.18
C TYR A 132 17.14 -7.29 -17.20
N GLY A 133 18.14 -6.46 -16.90
CA GLY A 133 18.63 -5.40 -17.78
C GLY A 133 20.13 -5.25 -17.59
N ARG A 134 20.79 -4.52 -18.50
CA ARG A 134 22.24 -4.28 -18.45
C ARG A 134 22.51 -2.78 -18.52
N ILE A 135 23.57 -2.34 -17.86
CA ILE A 135 24.10 -0.98 -17.99
C ILE A 135 25.60 -1.04 -18.28
N GLN A 136 26.02 -0.33 -19.32
CA GLN A 136 27.44 -0.18 -19.68
C GLN A 136 28.14 0.73 -18.67
N ARG A 137 29.39 0.44 -18.35
CA ARG A 137 30.21 1.17 -17.37
C ARG A 137 31.60 1.43 -17.93
N ALA A 138 32.30 2.38 -17.29
CA ALA A 138 33.67 2.73 -17.64
C ALA A 138 34.58 1.48 -17.71
N TYR A 139 35.53 1.51 -18.65
CA TYR A 139 36.47 0.44 -18.96
C TYR A 139 35.80 -0.86 -19.45
N GLY A 140 34.74 -0.75 -20.27
CA GLY A 140 34.09 -1.90 -20.91
C GLY A 140 33.33 -2.83 -19.96
N ARG A 141 33.08 -2.42 -18.70
CA ARG A 141 32.39 -3.25 -17.70
C ARG A 141 30.88 -3.25 -17.93
N VAL A 142 30.22 -4.39 -17.69
CA VAL A 142 28.76 -4.53 -17.79
C VAL A 142 28.17 -4.92 -16.44
N ASN A 143 27.25 -4.11 -15.92
CA ASN A 143 26.57 -4.37 -14.65
C ASN A 143 25.07 -4.66 -14.86
N PRO A 144 24.42 -5.39 -13.93
CA PRO A 144 22.98 -5.61 -13.97
C PRO A 144 22.21 -4.32 -13.66
N TYR A 145 21.16 -4.06 -14.45
CA TYR A 145 20.20 -2.97 -14.26
C TYR A 145 18.78 -3.55 -14.13
N ASN A 146 18.60 -4.39 -13.11
CA ASN A 146 17.37 -5.18 -12.97
C ASN A 146 16.22 -4.36 -12.36
N THR A 147 15.04 -4.49 -12.95
CA THR A 147 13.80 -3.97 -12.38
C THR A 147 13.24 -4.95 -11.34
N LYS A 148 12.73 -4.40 -10.24
CA LYS A 148 12.22 -5.15 -9.08
C LYS A 148 10.70 -4.92 -8.93
N PRO A 149 9.87 -5.62 -9.72
CA PRO A 149 8.42 -5.54 -9.63
C PRO A 149 7.89 -6.19 -8.34
N CYS A 150 6.58 -6.07 -8.11
CA CYS A 150 5.93 -6.65 -6.94
C CYS A 150 4.58 -7.30 -7.26
N HIS A 151 4.21 -8.30 -6.46
CA HIS A 151 2.84 -8.76 -6.33
C HIS A 151 2.17 -8.00 -5.18
N VAL A 152 0.91 -7.61 -5.35
CA VAL A 152 0.13 -6.91 -4.34
C VAL A 152 -1.16 -7.67 -4.10
N GLU A 153 -1.55 -7.79 -2.86
CA GLU A 153 -2.84 -8.33 -2.45
C GLU A 153 -3.45 -7.41 -1.38
N ILE A 154 -4.76 -7.17 -1.49
CA ILE A 154 -5.51 -6.30 -0.59
C ILE A 154 -6.82 -7.00 -0.25
N VAL A 155 -7.17 -7.00 1.03
CA VAL A 155 -8.45 -7.49 1.54
C VAL A 155 -9.04 -6.41 2.43
N ALA A 156 -10.29 -6.05 2.14
CA ALA A 156 -11.09 -5.16 2.98
C ALA A 156 -12.30 -5.92 3.50
N MET A 157 -12.63 -5.68 4.76
CA MET A 157 -13.74 -6.32 5.46
C MET A 157 -14.68 -5.24 5.97
N ARG A 158 -15.97 -5.56 6.04
CA ARG A 158 -16.94 -4.69 6.68
C ARG A 158 -16.55 -4.49 8.13
N LYS A 159 -16.58 -3.23 8.60
CA LYS A 159 -16.35 -2.94 10.02
C LYS A 159 -17.44 -3.66 10.85
N PRO A 160 -17.11 -4.36 11.93
CA PRO A 160 -18.13 -4.87 12.83
C PRO A 160 -18.93 -3.69 13.38
N LEU A 161 -20.26 -3.80 13.39
CA LEU A 161 -21.10 -2.84 14.10
C LEU A 161 -20.65 -2.86 15.56
N VAL A 162 -20.30 -1.69 16.10
CA VAL A 162 -20.11 -1.56 17.54
C VAL A 162 -21.52 -1.68 18.12
N VAL A 163 -21.88 -2.87 18.58
CA VAL A 163 -23.03 -3.03 19.46
C VAL A 163 -22.63 -2.24 20.70
N ALA A 164 -23.27 -1.09 20.94
CA ALA A 164 -23.16 -0.46 22.24
C ALA A 164 -23.67 -1.50 23.23
N ASP A 165 -22.82 -1.92 24.16
CA ASP A 165 -23.25 -2.76 25.26
C ASP A 165 -24.48 -2.08 25.87
N ALA A 166 -25.61 -2.77 25.85
CA ALA A 166 -26.85 -2.25 26.42
C ALA A 166 -26.65 -2.21 27.94
N ASP A 167 -26.49 -1.01 28.49
CA ASP A 167 -26.58 -0.75 29.93
C ASP A 167 -27.96 -1.15 30.48
#